data_AF-A0A0N4YYN4-F1
#
_entry.id   AF-A0A0N4YYN4-F1
#
_cell.length_a   1.000
_cell.length_b   1.000
_cell.length_c   1.000
_cell.angle_alpha   90.00
_cell.angle_beta   90.00
_cell.angle_gamma   90.00
#
_symmetry.space_group_name_H-M   'P 1'
#
loop_
_entity.id
_entity.type
_entity.pdbx_description
1 polymer ?
#
loop_
_entity_poly.entity_id
_entity_poly.type
_entity_poly.pdbx_seq_one_letter_code
_entity_poly.pdbx_strand_id
1 'polypeptide(L)'
;MLASSPMMASSTKRRDLDLNTHRSDKFEQNRIPNRLSTDLKDIVLDAMGNVLSGSPEALIARLLPTRNGTADTNYMFTLLLNLRTVMSPEELMQKIVQQCMFAQNADAVNFCREGRDRMFSHLLRLCREWVTSIPHDFRSEHMRNR
;
A
#
# COMPACT_ATOMS: atom_id res chain seq x y z
N MET A 1 -48.58 -46.86 -7.57
CA MET A 1 -48.04 -45.50 -7.50
C MET A 1 -46.95 -45.45 -6.43
N LEU A 2 -45.67 -45.47 -6.81
CA LEU A 2 -44.55 -45.04 -5.98
C LEU A 2 -43.55 -44.36 -6.93
N ALA A 3 -43.43 -43.04 -6.80
CA ALA A 3 -42.67 -42.18 -7.70
C ALA A 3 -41.18 -42.17 -7.33
N SER A 4 -40.32 -42.45 -8.31
CA SER A 4 -38.86 -42.31 -8.21
C SER A 4 -38.48 -40.84 -8.24
N SER A 5 -37.70 -40.38 -7.25
CA SER A 5 -37.14 -39.02 -7.22
C SER A 5 -35.85 -38.94 -8.06
N PRO A 6 -35.64 -37.91 -8.89
CA PRO A 6 -34.39 -37.74 -9.62
C PRO A 6 -33.33 -36.98 -8.78
N MET A 7 -32.07 -37.43 -8.91
CA MET A 7 -30.88 -36.82 -8.31
C MET A 7 -30.56 -35.46 -8.96
N MET A 8 -30.35 -34.42 -8.14
CA MET A 8 -29.86 -33.11 -8.59
C MET A 8 -28.36 -33.16 -8.84
N ALA A 9 -27.93 -32.97 -10.10
CA ALA A 9 -26.54 -32.76 -10.45
C ALA A 9 -26.12 -31.33 -10.12
N SER A 10 -25.28 -31.15 -9.11
CA SER A 10 -24.67 -29.86 -8.78
C SER A 10 -23.60 -29.49 -9.81
N SER A 11 -23.93 -28.59 -10.73
CA SER A 11 -23.00 -28.01 -11.69
C SER A 11 -22.09 -26.98 -11.00
N THR A 12 -20.86 -27.38 -10.67
CA THR A 12 -19.83 -26.50 -10.13
C THR A 12 -19.30 -25.58 -11.24
N LYS A 13 -19.99 -24.46 -11.47
CA LYS A 13 -19.52 -23.41 -12.37
C LYS A 13 -18.34 -22.68 -11.70
N ARG A 14 -17.10 -23.07 -12.07
CA ARG A 14 -15.89 -22.29 -11.76
C ARG A 14 -16.11 -20.87 -12.28
N ARG A 15 -16.06 -19.89 -11.39
CA ARG A 15 -16.01 -18.48 -11.76
C ARG A 15 -14.57 -18.17 -12.13
N ASP A 16 -14.28 -18.18 -13.42
CA ASP A 16 -13.05 -17.57 -13.93
C ASP A 16 -13.14 -16.06 -13.67
N LEU A 17 -12.23 -15.56 -12.83
CA LEU A 17 -12.04 -14.13 -12.60
C LEU A 17 -11.26 -13.58 -13.79
N ASP A 18 -11.97 -13.01 -14.76
CA ASP A 18 -11.36 -12.28 -15.86
C ASP A 18 -10.65 -11.04 -15.30
N LEU A 19 -9.33 -11.17 -15.07
CA LEU A 19 -8.43 -10.07 -14.79
C LEU A 19 -8.32 -9.23 -16.06
N ASN A 20 -9.20 -8.24 -16.18
CA ASN A 20 -9.20 -7.34 -17.32
C ASN A 20 -7.95 -6.43 -17.25
N THR A 21 -6.92 -6.76 -18.02
CA THR A 21 -5.68 -6.00 -18.14
C THR A 21 -5.79 -4.84 -19.15
N HIS A 22 -7.01 -4.45 -19.55
CA HIS A 22 -7.20 -3.33 -20.47
C HIS A 22 -6.73 -2.03 -19.84
N ARG A 23 -5.60 -1.53 -20.35
CA ARG A 23 -5.16 -0.14 -20.23
C ARG A 23 -6.31 0.76 -20.66
N SER A 24 -7.01 1.37 -19.71
CA SER A 24 -8.11 2.28 -20.01
C SER A 24 -7.54 3.56 -20.64
N ASP A 25 -8.00 3.87 -21.85
CA ASP A 25 -7.60 5.06 -22.63
C ASP A 25 -7.92 6.40 -21.94
N LYS A 26 -8.60 6.37 -20.79
CA LYS A 26 -8.80 7.54 -19.92
C LYS A 26 -7.54 7.96 -19.13
N PHE A 27 -6.44 7.19 -19.22
CA PHE A 27 -5.17 7.48 -18.54
C PHE A 27 -4.35 8.62 -19.17
N GLU A 28 -4.61 9.02 -20.42
CA GLU A 28 -3.77 10.02 -21.13
C GLU A 28 -4.11 11.47 -20.75
N GLN A 29 -5.33 11.76 -20.26
CA GLN A 29 -5.81 13.14 -20.13
C GLN A 29 -5.36 13.87 -18.84
N ASN A 30 -4.83 13.15 -17.83
CA ASN A 30 -4.37 13.74 -16.57
C ASN A 30 -2.84 13.70 -16.42
N ARG A 31 -2.12 14.02 -17.50
CA ARG A 31 -0.66 14.09 -17.50
C ARG A 31 -0.17 15.36 -16.79
N ILE A 32 -0.06 15.30 -15.46
CA ILE A 32 0.83 16.20 -14.72
C ILE A 32 2.27 15.83 -15.14
N PRO A 33 3.08 16.76 -15.68
CA PRO A 33 4.45 16.46 -16.03
C PRO A 33 5.29 16.60 -14.76
N ASN A 34 5.31 15.56 -13.91
CA ASN A 34 6.37 15.44 -12.93
C ASN A 34 6.72 13.97 -12.66
N ARG A 35 8.01 13.69 -12.46
CA ARG A 35 8.66 12.37 -12.51
C ARG A 35 8.17 11.32 -11.48
N LEU A 36 7.13 11.63 -10.70
CA LEU A 36 6.37 10.66 -9.89
C LEU A 36 5.58 9.65 -10.74
N SER A 37 5.47 9.86 -12.05
CA SER A 37 4.76 8.96 -12.99
C SER A 37 5.42 7.58 -13.17
N THR A 38 6.60 7.36 -12.61
CA THR A 38 7.29 6.06 -12.69
C THR A 38 6.83 5.11 -11.59
N ASP A 39 6.52 5.63 -10.39
CA ASP A 39 6.14 4.82 -9.22
C ASP A 39 4.69 4.31 -9.25
N LEU A 40 3.82 4.97 -10.02
CA LEU A 40 2.43 4.53 -10.25
C LEU A 40 2.31 3.41 -11.30
N LYS A 41 3.39 3.02 -11.98
CA LYS A 41 3.34 1.96 -13.01
C LYS A 41 3.27 0.56 -12.41
N ASP A 42 3.69 0.41 -11.16
CA ASP A 42 3.83 -0.89 -10.51
C ASP A 42 2.78 -1.11 -9.42
N ILE A 43 1.60 -0.50 -9.54
CA ILE A 43 0.48 -0.69 -8.62
C ILE A 43 -0.80 -1.01 -9.37
N VAL A 44 -1.51 -2.03 -8.91
CA VAL A 44 -2.80 -2.45 -9.44
C VAL A 44 -3.87 -2.06 -8.43
N LEU A 45 -4.87 -1.31 -8.89
CA LEU A 45 -5.98 -0.84 -8.08
C LEU A 45 -7.30 -1.46 -8.55
N ASP A 46 -8.26 -1.61 -7.65
CA ASP A 46 -9.64 -1.94 -8.02
C ASP A 46 -10.40 -0.71 -8.55
N ALA A 47 -11.66 -0.91 -8.96
CA ALA A 47 -12.53 0.16 -9.45
C ALA A 47 -12.84 1.24 -8.40
N MET A 48 -12.62 0.96 -7.11
CA MET A 48 -12.83 1.87 -5.99
C MET A 48 -11.53 2.57 -5.57
N GLY A 49 -10.40 2.23 -6.17
CA GLY A 49 -9.09 2.80 -5.86
C GLY A 49 -8.34 2.09 -4.72
N ASN A 50 -8.82 0.93 -4.25
CA ASN A 50 -8.09 0.12 -3.27
C ASN A 50 -6.94 -0.63 -3.94
N VAL A 51 -5.87 -0.86 -3.20
CA VAL A 51 -4.71 -1.60 -3.71
C VAL A 51 -4.99 -3.08 -3.75
N LEU A 52 -4.86 -3.67 -4.94
CA LEU A 52 -4.93 -5.12 -5.17
C LEU A 52 -3.53 -5.74 -5.13
N SER A 53 -2.55 -5.09 -5.74
CA SER A 53 -1.15 -5.51 -5.72
C SER A 53 -0.22 -4.34 -6.06
N GLY A 54 1.07 -4.50 -5.79
CA GLY A 54 2.09 -3.59 -6.27
C GLY A 54 3.50 -3.98 -5.85
N SER A 55 4.49 -3.30 -6.42
CA SER A 55 5.88 -3.44 -5.98
C SER A 55 6.06 -2.90 -4.56
N PRO A 56 7.07 -3.38 -3.81
CA PRO A 56 7.34 -2.87 -2.46
C PRO A 56 7.51 -1.35 -2.43
N GLU A 57 8.19 -0.78 -3.43
CA GLU A 57 8.40 0.66 -3.59
C GLU A 57 7.07 1.40 -3.77
N ALA A 58 6.16 0.88 -4.59
CA ALA A 58 4.85 1.48 -4.79
C ALA A 58 3.98 1.43 -3.52
N LEU A 59 4.05 0.33 -2.76
CA LEU A 59 3.35 0.19 -1.48
C LEU A 59 3.94 1.12 -0.41
N ILE A 60 5.27 1.28 -0.37
CA ILE A 60 5.95 2.24 0.52
C ILE A 60 5.53 3.68 0.19
N ALA A 61 5.45 4.04 -1.10
CA ALA A 61 4.99 5.35 -1.51
C ALA A 61 3.55 5.65 -1.03
N ARG A 62 2.69 4.62 -0.90
CA ARG A 62 1.32 4.75 -0.37
C ARG A 62 1.26 4.91 1.15
N LEU A 63 2.32 4.54 1.89
CA LEU A 63 2.45 4.82 3.31
C LEU A 63 2.77 6.30 3.59
N LEU A 64 3.23 7.04 2.59
CA LEU A 64 3.57 8.46 2.73
C LEU A 64 2.34 9.37 2.62
N PRO A 65 2.38 10.58 3.20
CA PRO A 65 1.27 11.51 3.09
C PRO A 65 1.10 11.96 1.64
N THR A 66 -0.13 11.88 1.13
CA THR A 66 -0.49 12.39 -0.19
C THR A 66 -1.32 13.67 -0.07
N ARG A 67 -1.38 14.48 -1.14
CA ARG A 67 -2.21 15.69 -1.18
C ARG A 67 -3.72 15.42 -1.00
N ASN A 68 -4.17 14.19 -1.26
CA ASN A 68 -5.59 13.86 -1.37
C ASN A 68 -6.12 13.08 -0.15
N GLY A 69 -5.31 12.89 0.89
CA GLY A 69 -5.72 12.22 2.12
C GLY A 69 -4.58 11.47 2.81
N THR A 70 -4.75 11.26 4.10
CA THR A 70 -3.89 10.39 4.93
C THR A 70 -4.47 8.99 4.98
N ALA A 71 -3.62 7.97 4.81
CA ALA A 71 -4.01 6.58 5.09
C ALA A 71 -4.65 6.44 6.49
N ASP A 72 -5.69 5.62 6.60
CA ASP A 72 -6.20 5.23 7.90
C ASP A 72 -5.30 4.17 8.57
N THR A 73 -5.54 3.92 9.85
CA THR A 73 -4.72 3.00 10.65
C THR A 73 -4.76 1.56 10.12
N ASN A 74 -5.92 1.08 9.64
CA ASN A 74 -6.07 -0.29 9.14
C ASN A 74 -5.30 -0.47 7.83
N TYR A 75 -5.35 0.54 6.96
CA TYR A 75 -4.61 0.57 5.71
C TYR A 75 -3.10 0.60 5.95
N MET A 76 -2.63 1.45 6.88
CA MET A 76 -1.22 1.47 7.29
C MET A 76 -0.76 0.10 7.81
N PHE A 77 -1.52 -0.49 8.74
CA PHE A 77 -1.23 -1.82 9.29
C PHE A 77 -1.15 -2.87 8.19
N THR A 78 -2.11 -2.88 7.27
CA THR A 78 -2.17 -3.85 6.18
C THR A 78 -0.93 -3.74 5.29
N LEU A 79 -0.54 -2.53 4.89
CA LEU A 79 0.65 -2.32 4.07
C LEU A 79 1.94 -2.69 4.81
N LEU A 80 2.07 -2.32 6.09
CA LEU A 80 3.21 -2.73 6.91
C LEU A 80 3.33 -4.25 6.99
N LEU A 81 2.23 -4.96 7.27
CA LEU A 81 2.22 -6.42 7.33
C LEU A 81 2.63 -7.06 5.99
N ASN A 82 2.10 -6.55 4.87
CA ASN A 82 2.46 -7.05 3.54
C ASN A 82 3.94 -6.80 3.21
N LEU A 83 4.45 -5.60 3.48
CA LEU A 83 5.85 -5.26 3.23
C LEU A 83 6.80 -6.13 4.07
N ARG A 84 6.41 -6.47 5.30
CA ARG A 84 7.20 -7.35 6.18
C ARG A 84 7.35 -8.78 5.65
N THR A 85 6.53 -9.21 4.69
CA THR A 85 6.70 -10.53 4.04
C THR A 85 7.87 -10.56 3.05
N VAL A 86 8.33 -9.39 2.57
CA VAL A 86 9.36 -9.27 1.54
C VAL A 86 10.63 -8.55 2.00
N MET A 87 10.61 -7.88 3.16
CA MET A 87 11.78 -7.19 3.72
C MET A 87 11.78 -7.15 5.25
N SER A 88 12.97 -6.91 5.84
CA SER A 88 13.13 -6.77 7.29
C SER A 88 12.55 -5.44 7.81
N PRO A 89 12.27 -5.29 9.12
CA PRO A 89 11.81 -4.01 9.67
C PRO A 89 12.82 -2.89 9.46
N GLU A 90 14.11 -3.21 9.61
CA GLU A 90 15.22 -2.28 9.46
C GLU A 90 15.30 -1.76 8.02
N GLU A 91 15.21 -2.67 7.04
CA GLU A 91 15.20 -2.31 5.63
C GLU A 91 13.96 -1.47 5.28
N LEU A 92 12.79 -1.85 5.79
CA LEU A 92 11.54 -1.12 5.57
C LEU A 92 11.63 0.31 6.12
N MET A 93 12.14 0.49 7.34
CA MET A 93 12.32 1.81 7.93
C MET A 93 13.28 2.67 7.08
N GLN A 94 14.41 2.10 6.64
CA GLN A 94 15.36 2.80 5.77
C GLN A 94 14.70 3.25 4.46
N LYS A 95 13.98 2.35 3.78
CA LYS A 95 13.28 2.66 2.53
C LYS A 95 12.18 3.72 2.72
N ILE A 96 11.41 3.68 3.82
CA ILE A 96 10.41 4.70 4.15
C ILE A 96 11.08 6.07 4.31
N VAL A 97 12.14 6.17 5.10
CA VAL A 97 12.86 7.43 5.32
C VAL A 97 13.46 7.95 4.02
N GLN A 98 14.07 7.07 3.22
CA GLN A 98 14.60 7.43 1.91
C GLN A 98 13.51 7.98 0.98
N GLN A 99 12.35 7.32 0.91
CA GLN A 99 11.23 7.78 0.09
C GLN A 99 10.66 9.11 0.60
N CYS A 100 10.62 9.34 1.91
CA CYS A 100 10.27 10.65 2.49
C CYS A 100 11.21 11.76 1.99
N MET A 101 12.52 11.50 1.96
CA MET A 101 13.51 12.47 1.45
C MET A 101 13.30 12.74 -0.03
N PHE A 102 13.08 11.71 -0.85
CA PHE A 102 12.79 11.90 -2.27
C PHE A 102 11.51 12.69 -2.49
N ALA A 103 10.43 12.37 -1.76
CA ALA A 103 9.16 13.08 -1.86
C ALA A 103 9.30 14.55 -1.43
N GLN A 104 10.05 14.84 -0.36
CA GLN A 104 10.34 16.22 0.05
C GLN A 104 11.15 16.98 -1.01
N ASN A 105 12.11 16.33 -1.66
CA ASN A 105 12.96 16.96 -2.67
C ASN A 105 12.33 17.05 -4.07
N ALA A 106 11.19 16.39 -4.30
CA ALA A 106 10.55 16.33 -5.62
C ALA A 106 9.79 17.60 -6.04
N ASP A 107 9.40 18.45 -5.08
CA ASP A 107 8.64 19.67 -5.32
C ASP A 107 9.09 20.79 -4.36
N ALA A 108 9.33 21.99 -4.90
CA ALA A 108 9.67 23.18 -4.13
C ALA A 108 8.64 23.48 -3.02
N VAL A 109 7.36 23.16 -3.24
CA VAL A 109 6.28 23.37 -2.26
C VAL A 109 6.45 22.47 -1.02
N ASN A 110 7.15 21.35 -1.14
CA ASN A 110 7.42 20.45 -0.01
C ASN A 110 8.55 20.96 0.90
N PHE A 111 9.35 21.93 0.45
CA PHE A 111 10.35 22.62 1.27
C PHE A 111 9.75 23.69 2.18
N CYS A 112 8.55 24.19 1.85
CA CYS A 112 7.82 25.08 2.74
C CYS A 112 7.64 24.41 4.11
N ARG A 113 7.62 25.22 5.17
CA ARG A 113 7.52 24.74 6.54
C ARG A 113 6.33 23.79 6.70
N GLU A 114 5.20 24.13 6.10
CA GLU A 114 3.96 23.36 6.13
C GLU A 114 4.12 22.00 5.44
N GLY A 115 4.90 21.92 4.36
CA GLY A 115 5.20 20.67 3.65
C GLY A 115 6.04 19.73 4.51
N ARG A 116 7.09 20.26 5.16
CA ARG A 116 7.95 19.51 6.07
C ARG A 116 7.22 19.04 7.31
N ASP A 117 6.45 19.93 7.95
CA ASP A 117 5.67 19.63 9.15
C ASP A 117 4.64 18.53 8.89
N ARG A 118 3.96 18.54 7.74
CA ARG A 118 3.04 17.46 7.33
C ARG A 118 3.76 16.13 7.15
N MET A 119 4.89 16.12 6.46
CA MET A 119 5.67 14.89 6.24
C MET A 119 6.13 14.29 7.57
N PHE A 120 6.70 15.12 8.45
CA PHE A 120 7.21 14.66 9.74
C PHE A 120 6.09 14.18 10.67
N SER A 121 4.98 14.91 10.73
CA SER A 121 3.80 14.50 11.52
C SER A 121 3.24 13.16 11.06
N HIS A 122 3.20 12.93 9.74
CA HIS A 122 2.75 11.65 9.18
C HIS A 122 3.73 10.52 9.48
N LEU A 123 5.04 10.76 9.40
CA LEU A 123 6.06 9.78 9.75
C LEU A 123 5.97 9.38 11.23
N LEU A 124 5.81 10.35 12.13
CA LEU A 124 5.60 10.07 13.56
C LEU A 124 4.34 9.25 13.80
N ARG A 125 3.25 9.57 13.10
CA ARG A 125 2.01 8.77 13.15
C ARG A 125 2.25 7.35 12.67
N LEU A 126 2.91 7.17 11.53
CA LEU A 126 3.24 5.85 10.99
C LEU A 126 4.06 5.03 11.98
N CYS A 127 5.12 5.63 12.56
CA CYS A 127 5.93 4.98 13.58
C CYS A 127 5.10 4.57 14.81
N ARG A 128 4.20 5.44 15.28
CA ARG A 128 3.29 5.14 16.39
C ARG A 128 2.40 3.95 16.07
N GLU A 129 1.75 3.95 14.90
CA GLU A 129 0.88 2.83 14.51
C GLU A 129 1.67 1.53 14.34
N TRP A 130 2.89 1.60 13.79
CA TRP A 130 3.75 0.44 13.61
C TRP A 130 4.18 -0.17 14.95
N VAL A 131 4.70 0.64 15.87
CA VAL A 131 5.09 0.17 17.21
C VAL A 131 3.90 -0.40 17.99
N THR A 132 2.71 0.15 17.79
CA THR A 132 1.48 -0.31 18.48
C THR A 132 0.98 -1.63 17.89
N SER A 133 0.98 -1.77 16.56
CA SER A 133 0.41 -2.93 15.87
C SER A 133 1.37 -4.11 15.74
N ILE A 134 2.68 -3.85 15.60
CA ILE A 134 3.72 -4.87 15.42
C ILE A 134 4.91 -4.57 16.36
N PRO A 135 4.71 -4.61 17.69
CA PRO A 135 5.75 -4.22 18.65
C PRO A 135 7.01 -5.08 18.58
N HIS A 136 6.90 -6.30 18.05
CA HIS A 136 8.01 -7.23 17.90
C HIS A 136 9.09 -6.73 16.93
N ASP A 137 8.74 -5.89 15.96
CA ASP A 137 9.68 -5.34 14.98
C ASP A 137 10.72 -4.39 15.60
N PHE A 138 10.47 -3.92 16.82
CA PHE A 138 11.35 -2.99 17.55
C PHE A 138 12.00 -3.63 18.78
N ARG A 139 11.83 -4.95 18.97
CA ARG A 139 12.47 -5.65 20.07
C ARG A 139 13.91 -6.00 19.71
N SER A 140 14.84 -5.71 20.61
CA SER A 140 16.19 -6.26 20.50
C SER A 140 16.15 -7.80 20.61
N GLU A 141 17.17 -8.47 20.07
CA GLU A 141 17.34 -9.92 20.19
C GLU A 141 17.22 -10.40 21.65
N HIS A 142 17.71 -9.60 22.59
CA HIS A 142 17.58 -9.89 24.02
C HIS A 142 16.12 -9.89 24.54
N MET A 143 15.24 -9.04 23.98
CA MET A 143 13.82 -8.97 24.35
C MET A 143 12.94 -9.99 23.61
N ARG A 144 13.47 -10.69 22.60
CA ARG A 144 12.75 -11.75 21.87
C ARG A 144 12.84 -13.12 22.54
N ASN A 145 13.85 -13.35 23.38
CA ASN A 145 14.16 -14.64 24.00
C ASN A 145 13.70 -14.77 25.47
N ARG A 146 12.78 -13.90 25.91
CA ARG A 146 12.14 -13.95 27.24
C ARG A 146 10.64 -14.11 27.08
#